data_AF-A0A353R9N1-F1
#
_entry.id   AF-A0A353R9N1-F1
#
_cell.length_a   1.000
_cell.length_b   1.000
_cell.length_c   1.000
_cell.angle_alpha   90.00
_cell.angle_beta   90.00
_cell.angle_gamma   90.00
#
_symmetry.space_group_name_H-M   'P 1'
#
loop_
_entity.id
_entity.type
_entity.pdbx_description
1 polymer ?
#
loop_
_entity_poly.entity_id
_entity_poly.type
_entity_poly.pdbx_seq_one_letter_code
_entity_poly.pdbx_strand_id
1 'polypeptide(L)'
;MPPGAGNLQRLKDKCVACHACVAACPSNIIKPAMGDFGWQGFLLPAVSYENGFCGFECQKCQEVCPSGALQLMPLEEKKRMRIGVVKLTLENCIVEKFGTDCGACDEHCLVKAVEMTPREGTNKVFPKTNPAICIGCGGCEFICPATPKAIVVIPLSEQRQADAPVLDAKIKVEINGFGF
;
A
#
# COMPACT_ATOMS: atom_id res chain seq x y z
N MET A 1 4.25 9.70 1.43
CA MET A 1 3.47 10.59 2.33
C MET A 1 2.13 9.93 2.62
N PRO A 2 1.48 10.17 3.79
CA PRO A 2 0.15 9.61 4.10
C PRO A 2 -0.95 10.08 3.13
N PRO A 3 -2.08 9.35 3.03
CA PRO A 3 -3.20 9.76 2.20
C PRO A 3 -3.67 11.19 2.46
N GLY A 4 -3.99 11.94 1.40
CA GLY A 4 -4.48 13.32 1.50
C GLY A 4 -3.38 14.39 1.51
N ALA A 5 -2.10 14.01 1.42
CA ALA A 5 -1.00 14.98 1.31
C ALA A 5 -1.03 15.75 -0.03
N GLY A 6 -1.50 15.11 -1.10
CA GLY A 6 -1.43 15.66 -2.46
C GLY A 6 -0.02 15.55 -3.01
N ASN A 7 0.82 16.56 -2.81
CA ASN A 7 2.23 16.53 -3.21
C ASN A 7 3.14 17.06 -2.10
N LEU A 8 4.45 16.84 -2.25
CA LEU A 8 5.42 17.21 -1.22
C LEU A 8 5.44 18.72 -0.94
N GLN A 9 5.29 19.56 -1.95
CA GLN A 9 5.29 21.01 -1.78
C GLN A 9 4.12 21.46 -0.90
N ARG A 10 2.91 20.98 -1.21
CA ARG A 10 1.72 21.26 -0.41
C ARG A 10 1.86 20.75 1.03
N LEU A 11 2.44 19.56 1.21
CA LEU A 11 2.68 19.03 2.55
C LEU A 11 3.64 19.93 3.34
N LYS A 12 4.71 20.42 2.72
CA LYS A 12 5.63 21.40 3.33
C LYS A 12 4.92 22.71 3.69
N ASP A 13 4.05 23.20 2.82
CA ASP A 13 3.39 24.50 3.01
C ASP A 13 2.28 24.48 4.06
N LYS A 14 1.61 23.34 4.25
CA LYS A 14 0.43 23.22 5.13
C LYS A 14 0.70 22.49 6.43
N CYS A 15 1.68 21.59 6.48
CA CYS A 15 1.92 20.80 7.68
C CYS A 15 2.66 21.62 8.73
N VAL A 16 2.11 21.63 9.94
CA VAL A 16 2.70 22.32 11.10
C VAL A 16 3.47 21.35 12.01
N ALA A 17 3.78 20.14 11.54
CA ALA A 17 4.48 19.09 12.29
C ALA A 17 3.89 18.80 13.70
N CYS A 18 2.57 18.92 13.87
CA CYS A 18 1.90 18.67 15.16
C CYS A 18 1.86 17.19 15.59
N HIS A 19 2.23 16.26 14.70
CA HIS A 19 2.24 14.81 14.93
C HIS A 19 0.90 14.17 15.34
N ALA A 20 -0.24 14.88 15.22
CA ALA A 20 -1.57 14.30 15.46
C ALA A 20 -1.82 13.05 14.59
N CYS A 21 -1.43 13.10 13.32
CA CYS A 21 -1.56 11.95 12.41
C CYS A 21 -0.64 10.76 12.77
N VAL A 22 0.52 11.03 13.38
CA VAL A 22 1.44 9.98 13.88
C VAL A 22 0.76 9.24 15.03
N ALA A 23 0.29 9.98 16.04
CA ALA A 23 -0.37 9.40 17.21
C ALA A 23 -1.69 8.69 16.88
N ALA A 24 -2.44 9.18 15.90
CA ALA A 24 -3.74 8.62 15.53
C ALA A 24 -3.67 7.41 14.58
N CYS A 25 -2.49 7.05 14.07
CA CYS A 25 -2.36 5.96 13.10
C CYS A 25 -2.47 4.60 13.80
N PRO A 26 -3.56 3.82 13.59
CA PRO A 26 -3.74 2.55 14.31
C PRO A 26 -2.69 1.50 13.94
N SER A 27 -2.15 1.59 12.72
CA SER A 27 -1.14 0.68 12.19
C SER A 27 0.30 1.13 12.49
N ASN A 28 0.51 2.25 13.18
CA ASN A 28 1.83 2.78 13.53
C ASN A 28 2.80 2.92 12.34
N ILE A 29 2.27 3.26 11.16
CA ILE A 29 3.06 3.40 9.93
C ILE A 29 3.43 4.85 9.59
N ILE A 30 2.85 5.84 10.27
CA ILE A 30 3.20 7.25 10.05
C ILE A 30 4.29 7.61 11.05
N LYS A 31 5.44 8.06 10.56
CA LYS A 31 6.58 8.48 11.38
C LYS A 31 7.02 9.91 11.04
N PRO A 32 7.64 10.64 11.99
CA PRO A 32 8.35 11.87 11.66
C PRO A 32 9.49 11.56 10.69
N ALA A 33 9.54 12.25 9.55
CA ALA A 33 10.62 12.11 8.59
C ALA A 33 11.94 12.64 9.18
N MET A 34 13.02 11.87 9.01
CA MET A 34 14.37 12.28 9.42
C MET A 34 15.24 12.66 8.21
N GLY A 35 14.93 12.09 7.04
CA GLY A 35 15.62 12.37 5.77
C GLY A 35 14.80 12.02 4.53
N ASP A 36 13.61 11.46 4.72
CA ASP A 36 12.71 10.93 3.68
C ASP A 36 12.36 11.98 2.60
N PHE A 37 12.40 13.27 2.97
CA PHE A 37 12.03 14.40 2.13
C PHE A 37 13.15 15.47 2.04
N GLY A 38 14.38 15.09 2.40
CA GLY A 38 15.49 16.03 2.60
C GLY A 38 15.29 16.94 3.83
N TRP A 39 16.23 17.88 4.03
CA TRP A 39 16.26 18.74 5.23
C TRP A 39 14.98 19.57 5.42
N GLN A 40 14.37 20.05 4.33
CA GLN A 40 13.13 20.84 4.36
C GLN A 40 11.89 20.05 4.73
N GLY A 41 11.97 18.72 4.79
CA GLY A 41 10.85 17.89 5.21
C GLY A 41 11.09 17.19 6.54
N PHE A 42 12.05 17.67 7.32
CA PHE A 42 12.27 17.21 8.69
C PHE A 42 10.97 17.30 9.51
N LEU A 43 10.65 16.23 10.26
CA LEU A 43 9.43 16.06 11.06
C LEU A 43 8.10 16.05 10.29
N LEU A 44 8.10 16.21 8.96
CA LEU A 44 6.89 15.98 8.18
C LEU A 44 6.48 14.50 8.26
N PRO A 45 5.18 14.19 8.13
CA PRO A 45 4.73 12.81 8.22
C PRO A 45 5.19 12.00 7.01
N ALA A 46 6.00 10.98 7.26
CA ALA A 46 6.41 9.94 6.31
C ALA A 46 5.70 8.62 6.61
N VAL A 47 5.61 7.74 5.62
CA VAL A 47 5.02 6.40 5.78
C VAL A 47 6.15 5.37 5.78
N SER A 48 6.12 4.42 6.72
CA SER A 48 7.03 3.29 6.84
C SER A 48 6.23 2.00 7.00
N TYR A 49 6.60 0.94 6.29
CA TYR A 49 5.92 -0.35 6.36
C TYR A 49 6.63 -1.37 7.26
N GLU A 50 7.53 -0.92 8.12
CA GLU A 50 8.28 -1.78 9.06
C GLU A 50 7.36 -2.47 10.08
N ASN A 51 6.33 -1.77 10.57
CA ASN A 51 5.46 -2.24 11.66
C ASN A 51 4.02 -2.52 11.23
N GLY A 52 3.69 -2.31 9.95
CA GLY A 52 2.33 -2.49 9.46
C GLY A 52 2.13 -1.94 8.06
N PHE A 53 0.87 -1.71 7.70
CA PHE A 53 0.47 -1.18 6.40
C PHE A 53 -0.75 -0.26 6.52
N CYS A 54 -1.05 0.49 5.46
CA CYS A 54 -2.17 1.42 5.45
C CYS A 54 -3.49 0.65 5.33
N GLY A 55 -4.32 0.71 6.38
CA GLY A 55 -5.63 0.06 6.40
C GLY A 55 -6.57 0.59 5.31
N PHE A 56 -7.27 -0.31 4.60
CA PHE A 56 -8.12 0.03 3.46
C PHE A 56 -9.31 0.92 3.85
N GLU A 57 -10.06 0.51 4.88
CA GLU A 57 -11.19 1.24 5.49
C GLU A 57 -10.74 2.22 6.59
N CYS A 58 -9.69 3.02 6.34
CA CYS A 58 -9.13 3.93 7.34
C CYS A 58 -8.76 5.29 6.75
N GLN A 59 -9.20 6.35 7.42
CA GLN A 59 -8.89 7.75 7.11
C GLN A 59 -8.53 8.58 8.38
N LYS A 60 -8.20 7.91 9.50
CA LYS A 60 -7.94 8.56 10.81
C LYS A 60 -6.90 9.68 10.74
N CYS A 61 -5.83 9.48 9.99
CA CYS A 61 -4.78 10.48 9.82
C CYS A 61 -5.27 11.79 9.18
N GLN A 62 -6.31 11.72 8.33
CA GLN A 62 -6.94 12.87 7.69
C GLN A 62 -7.95 13.53 8.64
N GLU A 63 -8.73 12.74 9.37
CA GLU A 63 -9.71 13.21 10.35
C GLU A 63 -9.08 14.07 11.46
N VAL A 64 -7.86 13.74 11.89
CA VAL A 64 -7.17 14.45 12.97
C VAL A 64 -6.25 15.58 12.51
N CYS A 65 -6.18 15.90 11.21
CA CYS A 65 -5.23 16.89 10.70
C CYS A 65 -5.76 18.32 10.84
N PRO A 66 -5.28 19.13 11.82
CA PRO A 66 -5.88 20.43 12.10
C PRO A 66 -5.57 21.48 11.02
N SER A 67 -4.43 21.35 10.34
CA SER A 67 -4.01 22.31 9.31
C SER A 67 -4.54 21.97 7.91
N GLY A 68 -5.23 20.83 7.75
CA GLY A 68 -5.66 20.32 6.46
C GLY A 68 -4.51 19.87 5.56
N ALA A 69 -3.30 19.70 6.08
CA ALA A 69 -2.15 19.18 5.33
C ALA A 69 -2.41 17.76 4.79
N LEU A 70 -3.17 16.95 5.52
CA LEU A 70 -3.77 15.71 5.04
C LEU A 70 -5.26 15.99 4.81
N GLN A 71 -5.66 16.20 3.55
CA GLN A 71 -7.05 16.52 3.21
C GLN A 71 -7.95 15.32 3.51
N LEU A 72 -9.04 15.57 4.23
CA LEU A 72 -10.11 14.58 4.38
C LEU A 72 -10.80 14.39 3.03
N MET A 73 -10.92 13.13 2.62
CA MET A 73 -11.59 12.71 1.38
C MET A 73 -12.55 11.56 1.73
N PRO A 74 -13.60 11.33 0.92
CA PRO A 74 -14.46 10.17 1.09
C PRO A 74 -13.66 8.86 1.07
N LEU A 75 -14.08 7.85 1.85
CA LEU A 75 -13.39 6.56 1.91
C LEU A 75 -13.23 5.91 0.52
N GLU A 76 -14.24 6.02 -0.35
CA GLU A 76 -14.17 5.49 -1.72
C GLU A 76 -13.10 6.18 -2.59
N GLU A 77 -12.81 7.45 -2.32
CA GLU A 77 -11.70 8.16 -2.95
C GLU A 77 -10.36 7.71 -2.37
N LYS A 78 -10.29 7.56 -1.03
CA LYS A 78 -9.10 7.07 -0.33
C LYS A 78 -8.70 5.67 -0.77
N LYS A 79 -9.67 4.78 -1.02
CA LYS A 79 -9.46 3.40 -1.49
C LYS A 79 -8.77 3.31 -2.85
N ARG A 80 -8.77 4.40 -3.62
CA ARG A 80 -8.09 4.52 -4.91
C ARG A 80 -6.94 5.53 -4.86
N MET A 81 -6.68 6.17 -3.73
CA MET A 81 -5.60 7.15 -3.60
C MET A 81 -4.24 6.45 -3.57
N ARG A 82 -3.39 6.74 -4.55
CA ARG A 82 -2.03 6.21 -4.63
C ARG A 82 -1.09 7.01 -3.75
N ILE A 83 -0.59 6.38 -2.69
CA ILE A 83 0.44 6.96 -1.82
C ILE A 83 1.84 6.42 -2.13
N GLY A 84 1.92 5.36 -2.93
CA GLY A 84 3.12 4.67 -3.37
C GLY A 84 2.82 3.73 -4.54
N VAL A 85 3.84 3.06 -5.05
CA VAL A 85 3.72 2.07 -6.12
C VAL A 85 4.54 0.83 -5.79
N VAL A 86 3.96 -0.33 -6.04
CA VAL A 86 4.63 -1.62 -5.84
C VAL A 86 5.80 -1.78 -6.81
N LYS A 87 6.94 -2.26 -6.29
CA LYS A 87 8.10 -2.71 -7.05
C LYS A 87 8.47 -4.11 -6.60
N LEU A 88 8.57 -5.02 -7.56
CA LEU A 88 9.02 -6.40 -7.35
C LEU A 88 10.47 -6.54 -7.82
N THR A 89 11.29 -7.18 -6.99
CA THR A 89 12.63 -7.66 -7.31
C THR A 89 12.57 -9.19 -7.27
N LEU A 90 12.44 -9.81 -8.44
CA LEU A 90 12.11 -11.23 -8.55
C LEU A 90 13.24 -12.12 -7.98
N GLU A 91 14.49 -11.68 -8.09
CA GLU A 91 15.68 -12.37 -7.60
C GLU A 91 15.69 -12.57 -6.08
N ASN A 92 14.96 -11.70 -5.36
CA ASN A 92 14.79 -11.80 -3.91
C ASN A 92 13.58 -12.68 -3.52
N CYS A 93 12.69 -13.01 -4.46
CA CYS A 93 11.50 -13.78 -4.19
C CYS A 93 11.87 -15.19 -3.73
N ILE A 94 11.24 -15.69 -2.67
CA ILE A 94 11.52 -17.03 -2.15
C ILE A 94 11.09 -18.15 -3.11
N VAL A 95 10.11 -17.89 -3.97
CA VAL A 95 9.74 -18.81 -5.05
C VAL A 95 10.88 -18.94 -6.07
N GLU A 96 11.45 -17.81 -6.51
CA GLU A 96 12.57 -17.79 -7.45
C GLU A 96 13.84 -18.37 -6.81
N LYS A 97 14.16 -17.95 -5.59
CA LYS A 97 15.44 -18.26 -4.94
C LYS A 97 15.50 -19.69 -4.37
N PHE A 98 14.37 -20.21 -3.88
CA PHE A 98 14.34 -21.48 -3.15
C PHE A 98 13.36 -22.50 -3.75
N GLY A 99 12.61 -22.17 -4.80
CA GLY A 99 11.63 -23.09 -5.41
C GLY A 99 10.46 -23.46 -4.48
N THR A 100 10.24 -22.71 -3.40
CA THR A 100 9.20 -22.97 -2.40
C THR A 100 7.95 -22.15 -2.72
N ASP A 101 6.76 -22.71 -2.48
CA ASP A 101 5.50 -22.01 -2.73
C ASP A 101 5.29 -20.86 -1.75
N CYS A 102 4.92 -19.69 -2.26
CA CYS A 102 4.61 -18.50 -1.47
C CYS A 102 3.64 -17.60 -2.22
N GLY A 103 2.52 -17.24 -1.58
CA GLY A 103 1.50 -16.33 -2.11
C GLY A 103 1.25 -15.11 -1.24
N ALA A 104 2.06 -14.88 -0.19
CA ALA A 104 1.75 -13.92 0.86
C ALA A 104 1.44 -12.50 0.34
N CYS A 105 2.18 -12.04 -0.68
CA CYS A 105 1.97 -10.72 -1.27
C CYS A 105 0.66 -10.56 -2.03
N ASP A 106 0.14 -11.63 -2.66
CA ASP A 106 -1.14 -11.67 -3.36
C ASP A 106 -2.31 -11.74 -2.36
N GLU A 107 -2.21 -12.64 -1.37
CA GLU A 107 -3.23 -12.80 -0.33
C GLU A 107 -3.52 -11.51 0.45
N HIS A 108 -2.49 -10.67 0.62
CA HIS A 108 -2.59 -9.38 1.32
C HIS A 108 -2.85 -8.19 0.37
N CYS A 109 -2.95 -8.43 -0.94
CA CYS A 109 -3.24 -7.39 -1.92
C CYS A 109 -4.74 -7.22 -2.14
N LEU A 110 -5.37 -6.35 -1.35
CA LEU A 110 -6.82 -6.09 -1.41
C LEU A 110 -7.32 -5.60 -2.79
N VAL A 111 -6.47 -4.88 -3.53
CA VAL A 111 -6.80 -4.34 -4.87
C VAL A 111 -6.31 -5.24 -6.00
N LYS A 112 -5.76 -6.42 -5.69
CA LYS A 112 -5.17 -7.36 -6.66
C LYS A 112 -4.14 -6.73 -7.61
N ALA A 113 -3.40 -5.75 -7.13
CA ALA A 113 -2.22 -5.21 -7.80
C ALA A 113 -1.02 -6.17 -7.81
N VAL A 114 -1.11 -7.28 -7.09
CA VAL A 114 -0.12 -8.36 -7.03
C VAL A 114 -0.90 -9.66 -7.10
N GLU A 115 -0.58 -10.50 -8.07
CA GLU A 115 -1.26 -11.77 -8.30
C GLU A 115 -0.25 -12.87 -8.60
N MET A 116 -0.47 -14.07 -8.06
CA MET A 116 0.35 -15.23 -8.36
C MET A 116 -0.07 -15.82 -9.72
N THR A 117 0.84 -15.79 -10.69
CA THR A 117 0.58 -16.25 -12.06
C THR A 117 1.55 -17.36 -12.48
N PRO A 118 1.12 -18.35 -13.27
CA PRO A 118 2.03 -19.37 -13.81
C PRO A 118 3.14 -18.74 -14.66
N ARG A 119 4.37 -19.26 -14.54
CA ARG A 119 5.49 -18.89 -15.41
C ARG A 119 5.86 -20.06 -16.31
N GLU A 120 5.97 -19.78 -17.61
CA GLU A 120 6.35 -20.78 -18.62
C GLU A 120 7.67 -21.47 -18.24
N GLY A 121 7.73 -22.79 -18.45
CA GLY A 121 8.88 -23.61 -18.10
C GLY A 121 8.98 -24.00 -16.62
N THR A 122 7.98 -23.66 -15.79
CA THR A 122 7.93 -24.04 -14.37
C THR A 122 6.56 -24.60 -13.99
N ASN A 123 6.50 -25.42 -12.94
CA ASN A 123 5.25 -25.85 -12.30
C ASN A 123 4.85 -24.93 -11.12
N LYS A 124 5.44 -23.73 -11.05
CA LYS A 124 5.29 -22.79 -9.94
C LYS A 124 4.56 -21.53 -10.40
N VAL A 125 3.94 -20.85 -9.45
CA VAL A 125 3.34 -19.53 -9.65
C VAL A 125 4.25 -18.45 -9.08
N PHE A 126 4.32 -17.32 -9.78
CA PHE A 126 5.19 -16.20 -9.43
C PHE A 126 4.38 -14.91 -9.30
N PRO A 127 4.79 -13.99 -8.41
CA PRO A 127 4.09 -12.73 -8.28
C PRO A 127 4.26 -11.90 -9.55
N LYS A 128 3.14 -11.45 -10.11
CA LYS A 128 3.08 -10.45 -11.17
C LYS A 128 2.42 -9.20 -10.60
N THR A 129 2.99 -8.03 -10.90
CA THR A 129 2.46 -6.77 -10.40
C THR A 129 1.72 -6.00 -11.48
N ASN A 130 0.64 -5.33 -11.09
CA ASN A 130 -0.05 -4.32 -11.88
C ASN A 130 0.04 -2.96 -11.15
N PRO A 131 1.07 -2.15 -11.48
CA PRO A 131 1.23 -0.83 -10.89
C PRO A 131 0.07 0.13 -11.14
N ALA A 132 -0.80 -0.09 -12.13
CA ALA A 132 -1.87 0.84 -12.49
C ALA A 132 -2.97 0.91 -11.42
N ILE A 133 -3.33 -0.24 -10.84
CA ILE A 133 -4.33 -0.40 -9.78
C ILE A 133 -3.71 -0.38 -8.36
N CYS A 134 -2.38 -0.32 -8.26
CA CYS A 134 -1.68 -0.27 -6.98
C CYS A 134 -1.87 1.07 -6.26
N ILE A 135 -2.41 1.03 -5.04
CA ILE A 135 -2.59 2.22 -4.18
C ILE A 135 -1.40 2.49 -3.24
N GLY A 136 -0.42 1.58 -3.20
CA GLY A 136 0.74 1.69 -2.30
C GLY A 136 0.38 1.52 -0.83
N CYS A 137 -0.52 0.60 -0.49
CA CYS A 137 -0.91 0.40 0.92
C CYS A 137 0.21 -0.22 1.77
N GLY A 138 1.17 -0.93 1.16
CA GLY A 138 2.28 -1.58 1.86
C GLY A 138 2.01 -2.98 2.39
N GLY A 139 0.80 -3.53 2.21
CA GLY A 139 0.46 -4.86 2.71
C GLY A 139 1.39 -5.96 2.17
N CYS A 140 1.72 -5.90 0.88
CA CYS A 140 2.67 -6.83 0.25
C CYS A 140 4.10 -6.70 0.78
N GLU A 141 4.59 -5.48 1.05
CA GLU A 141 5.93 -5.25 1.61
C GLU A 141 6.03 -5.74 3.05
N PHE A 142 5.04 -5.39 3.87
CA PHE A 142 4.99 -5.76 5.27
C PHE A 142 5.04 -7.28 5.44
N ILE A 143 4.17 -8.01 4.72
CA ILE A 143 4.05 -9.46 4.86
C ILE A 143 5.17 -10.25 4.19
N CYS A 144 5.94 -9.64 3.27
CA CYS A 144 6.95 -10.38 2.51
C CYS A 144 8.03 -10.98 3.44
N PRO A 145 8.23 -12.31 3.46
CA PRO A 145 9.19 -12.95 4.37
C PRO A 145 10.64 -12.91 3.86
N ALA A 146 10.87 -12.43 2.63
CA ALA A 146 12.20 -12.41 2.04
C ALA A 146 13.11 -11.37 2.71
N THR A 147 14.40 -11.72 2.83
CA THR A 147 15.47 -10.83 3.30
C THR A 147 16.64 -10.89 2.30
N PRO A 148 16.92 -9.81 1.55
CA PRO A 148 16.15 -8.56 1.45
C PRO A 148 14.73 -8.77 0.89
N LYS A 149 13.82 -7.82 1.14
CA LYS A 149 12.42 -7.89 0.68
C LYS A 149 12.36 -8.07 -0.84
N ALA A 150 11.47 -8.96 -1.28
CA ALA A 150 11.23 -9.20 -2.70
C ALA A 150 10.29 -8.16 -3.30
N ILE A 151 9.42 -7.58 -2.48
CA ILE A 151 8.43 -6.62 -2.90
C ILE A 151 8.44 -5.45 -1.93
N VAL A 152 8.49 -4.24 -2.48
CA VAL A 152 8.54 -2.98 -1.73
C VAL A 152 7.61 -1.97 -2.37
N VAL A 153 7.19 -0.96 -1.62
CA VAL A 153 6.40 0.18 -2.07
C VAL A 153 7.30 1.39 -2.17
N ILE A 154 7.44 1.90 -3.39
CA ILE A 154 8.18 3.12 -3.68
C ILE A 154 7.25 4.32 -3.49
N PRO A 155 7.64 5.35 -2.72
CA PRO A 155 6.83 6.54 -2.52
C PRO A 155 6.67 7.34 -3.82
N LEU A 156 5.53 8.01 -3.97
CA LEU A 156 5.28 8.94 -5.09
C LEU A 156 5.57 10.39 -4.66
N SER A 157 6.06 11.21 -5.59
CA SER A 157 6.22 12.65 -5.42
C SER A 157 4.87 13.39 -5.37
N GLU A 158 3.87 12.83 -6.03
CA GLU A 158 2.50 13.32 -6.09
C GLU A 158 1.51 12.16 -6.04
N GLN A 159 0.46 12.32 -5.22
CA GLN A 159 -0.63 11.38 -5.06
C GLN A 159 -1.66 11.59 -6.16
N ARG A 160 -2.10 10.47 -6.75
CA ARG A 160 -3.07 10.44 -7.85
C ARG A 160 -4.01 9.26 -7.65
N GLN A 161 -5.13 9.26 -8.36
CA GLN A 161 -6.05 8.12 -8.36
C GLN A 161 -5.44 6.92 -9.10
N ALA A 162 -5.61 5.74 -8.54
CA ALA A 162 -5.36 4.46 -9.21
C ALA A 162 -6.51 4.13 -10.16
N ASP A 163 -6.20 3.30 -11.15
CA ASP A 163 -7.22 2.68 -11.97
C ASP A 163 -8.12 1.82 -11.08
N ALA A 164 -9.40 1.72 -11.43
CA ALA A 164 -10.30 0.83 -10.71
C ALA A 164 -9.86 -0.62 -10.93
N PRO A 165 -9.78 -1.45 -9.88
CA PRO A 165 -9.52 -2.87 -10.06
C PRO A 165 -10.62 -3.46 -10.94
N VAL A 166 -10.25 -4.34 -11.86
CA VAL A 166 -11.22 -5.11 -12.64
C VAL A 166 -11.89 -6.06 -11.65
N LEU A 167 -13.09 -5.73 -11.21
CA LEU A 167 -13.90 -6.64 -10.41
C LEU A 167 -14.41 -7.71 -11.36
N ASP A 168 -13.84 -8.91 -11.30
CA ASP A 168 -14.45 -10.06 -11.95
C ASP A 168 -15.90 -10.17 -11.49
N ALA A 169 -16.80 -10.23 -12.47
CA ALA A 169 -18.24 -10.22 -12.27
C ALA A 169 -18.64 -11.18 -11.15
N LYS A 170 -19.45 -10.69 -10.20
CA LYS A 170 -20.04 -11.45 -9.08
C LYS A 170 -20.28 -12.90 -9.50
N ILE A 171 -19.45 -13.82 -8.99
CA ILE A 171 -19.77 -15.24 -9.06
C ILE A 171 -21.03 -15.41 -8.22
N LYS A 172 -22.19 -15.52 -8.87
CA LYS A 172 -23.41 -16.02 -8.24
C LYS A 172 -23.15 -17.49 -7.93
N VAL A 173 -22.65 -17.78 -6.73
CA VAL A 173 -22.71 -19.13 -6.20
C VAL A 173 -24.18 -19.37 -5.84
N GLU A 174 -24.92 -20.02 -6.75
CA GLU A 174 -26.18 -20.65 -6.38
C GLU A 174 -25.85 -21.82 -5.46
N ILE A 175 -26.08 -21.61 -4.16
CA ILE A 175 -25.99 -22.68 -3.16
C ILE A 175 -27.25 -23.54 -3.34
N ASN A 176 -27.19 -24.51 -4.24
CA ASN A 176 -28.22 -25.53 -4.33
C ASN A 176 -28.13 -26.44 -3.11
N GLY A 177 -29.03 -26.19 -2.15
CA GLY A 177 -29.53 -27.12 -1.13
C GLY A 177 -28.49 -27.97 -0.41
N PHE A 178 -28.22 -27.64 0.85
CA PHE A 178 -27.77 -28.65 1.81
C PHE A 178 -28.88 -29.71 1.92
N GLY A 179 -28.65 -30.88 1.32
CA GLY A 179 -29.48 -32.04 1.52
C GLY A 179 -29.36 -32.52 2.97
N PHE A 180 -30.41 -32.26 3.75
CA PHE A 180 -30.81 -33.00 4.94
C PHE A 180 -32.30 -33.31 4.81
#